data_AF-A0A7S0E7M2-F1
#
_entry.id   AF-A0A7S0E7M2-F1
#
_cell.length_a   1.000
_cell.length_b   1.000
_cell.length_c   1.000
_cell.angle_alpha   90.00
_cell.angle_beta   90.00
_cell.angle_gamma   90.00
#
_symmetry.space_group_name_H-M   'P 1'
#
loop_
_entity.id
_entity.type
_entity.pdbx_description
1 polymer ?
#
loop_
_entity_poly.entity_id
_entity_poly.type
_entity_poly.pdbx_seq_one_letter_code
_entity_poly.pdbx_strand_id
1 'polypeptide(L)'
;PLGMVIEETEKDDPFPGRVIVTGALPGYSANGKVLAGDFVRGVTAYRTIMTGAPMWQQVISYTPQGKMQLKRLFFRTEGATFEDVREAIASHREEGANQTVSLVLERPVDLGSGEEGTPRLEEGELAAGGGKMQ
;
A
#
# COMPACT_ATOMS: atom_id res chain seq x y z
N PRO A 1 -9.41 -13.81 -2.97
CA PRO A 1 -9.54 -13.07 -1.68
C PRO A 1 -8.16 -12.69 -1.12
N LEU A 2 -8.03 -11.52 -0.49
CA LEU A 2 -6.73 -10.97 -0.10
C LEU A 2 -6.07 -11.74 1.06
N GLY A 3 -6.82 -12.06 2.12
CA GLY A 3 -6.34 -12.79 3.30
C GLY A 3 -5.21 -12.08 4.06
N MET A 4 -5.18 -10.75 4.00
CA MET A 4 -4.26 -9.91 4.77
C MET A 4 -4.89 -9.59 6.13
N VAL A 5 -4.09 -9.68 7.18
CA VAL A 5 -4.46 -9.29 8.55
C VAL A 5 -3.85 -7.93 8.81
N ILE A 6 -4.69 -6.97 9.21
CA ILE A 6 -4.29 -5.59 9.48
C ILE A 6 -4.83 -5.16 10.84
N GLU A 7 -4.10 -4.27 11.48
CA GLU A 7 -4.46 -3.64 12.74
C GLU A 7 -4.19 -2.13 12.64
N GLU A 8 -4.82 -1.36 13.51
CA GLU A 8 -4.52 0.06 13.68
C GLU A 8 -3.62 0.21 14.91
N THR A 9 -2.50 0.93 14.75
CA THR A 9 -1.53 1.13 15.82
C THR A 9 -2.12 1.98 16.95
N GLU A 10 -1.80 1.60 18.18
CA GLU A 10 -2.25 2.30 19.37
C GLU A 10 -1.60 3.69 19.52
N LYS A 11 -2.13 4.51 20.44
CA LYS A 11 -1.71 5.91 20.60
C LYS A 11 -0.28 6.06 21.13
N ASP A 12 0.23 5.04 21.79
CA ASP A 12 1.56 4.95 22.39
C ASP A 12 2.59 4.28 21.48
N ASP A 13 2.19 3.81 20.30
CA ASP A 13 3.10 3.31 19.27
C ASP A 13 3.94 4.45 18.66
N PRO A 14 5.18 4.21 18.21
CA PRO A 14 5.99 5.19 17.48
C PRO A 14 5.29 5.81 16.27
N PHE A 15 4.30 5.12 15.68
CA PHE A 15 3.52 5.60 14.56
C PHE A 15 2.02 5.47 14.83
N PRO A 16 1.42 6.33 15.67
CA PRO A 16 0.05 6.14 16.15
C PRO A 16 -1.00 6.34 15.05
N GLY A 17 -2.10 5.57 15.12
CA GLY A 17 -3.23 5.69 14.19
C GLY A 17 -2.90 5.30 12.74
N ARG A 18 -1.89 4.45 12.55
CA ARG A 18 -1.52 3.91 11.23
C ARG A 18 -2.01 2.49 11.10
N VAL A 19 -2.36 2.12 9.87
CA VAL A 19 -2.74 0.74 9.56
C VAL A 19 -1.50 -0.08 9.23
N ILE A 20 -1.24 -1.08 10.06
CA ILE A 20 -0.09 -1.99 9.97
C ILE A 20 -0.55 -3.38 9.57
N VAL A 21 0.26 -4.09 8.78
CA VAL A 21 0.05 -5.49 8.47
C VAL A 21 0.62 -6.33 9.61
N THR A 22 -0.20 -7.19 10.21
CA THR A 22 0.27 -8.14 11.24
C THR A 22 0.52 -9.53 10.69
N GLY A 23 -0.02 -9.84 9.51
CA GLY A 23 0.29 -11.07 8.81
C GLY A 23 -0.59 -11.32 7.59
N ALA A 24 -0.47 -12.53 7.05
CA ALA A 24 -1.31 -13.01 5.98
C ALA A 24 -1.69 -14.48 6.20
N LEU A 25 -2.93 -14.83 5.90
CA LEU A 25 -3.45 -16.18 6.04
C LEU A 25 -2.86 -17.10 4.95
N PRO A 26 -2.42 -18.32 5.29
CA PRO A 26 -1.97 -19.30 4.31
C PRO A 26 -3.04 -19.59 3.24
N GLY A 27 -2.61 -19.74 1.98
CA GLY A 27 -3.50 -20.02 0.85
C GLY A 27 -4.19 -18.79 0.24
N TYR A 28 -3.94 -17.59 0.76
CA TYR A 28 -4.49 -16.34 0.22
C TYR A 28 -3.46 -15.49 -0.55
N SER A 29 -3.94 -14.53 -1.33
CA SER A 29 -3.13 -13.77 -2.28
C SER A 29 -2.08 -12.85 -1.65
N ALA A 30 -2.26 -12.44 -0.38
CA ALA A 30 -1.28 -11.64 0.36
C ALA A 30 -0.14 -12.49 0.94
N ASN A 31 -0.33 -13.81 1.09
CA ASN A 31 0.67 -14.69 1.68
C ASN A 31 1.96 -14.68 0.86
N GLY A 32 3.11 -14.47 1.52
CA GLY A 32 4.42 -14.35 0.88
C GLY A 32 4.67 -13.05 0.10
N LYS A 33 3.72 -12.10 0.09
CA LYS A 33 3.87 -10.78 -0.57
C LYS A 33 3.92 -9.61 0.40
N VAL A 34 3.35 -9.78 1.59
CA VAL A 34 3.35 -8.80 2.67
C VAL A 34 4.11 -9.37 3.86
N LEU A 35 4.75 -8.51 4.63
CA LEU A 35 5.39 -8.89 5.89
C LEU A 35 4.66 -8.26 7.07
N ALA A 36 4.74 -8.91 8.22
CA ALA A 36 4.34 -8.30 9.47
C ALA A 36 5.22 -7.06 9.73
N GLY A 37 4.60 -5.95 10.10
CA GLY A 37 5.28 -4.66 10.27
C GLY A 37 5.20 -3.73 9.07
N ASP A 38 4.76 -4.19 7.89
CA ASP A 38 4.57 -3.31 6.73
C ASP A 38 3.41 -2.32 7.01
N PHE A 39 3.62 -1.03 6.76
CA PHE A 39 2.58 -0.01 6.84
C PHE A 39 1.78 0.05 5.54
N VAL A 40 0.45 0.06 5.64
CA VAL A 40 -0.41 0.31 4.49
C VAL A 40 -0.41 1.82 4.23
N ARG A 41 0.06 2.27 3.06
CA ARG A 41 0.10 3.69 2.64
C ARG A 41 -0.96 4.07 1.63
N GLY A 42 -1.45 3.09 0.90
CA GLY A 42 -2.53 3.29 -0.04
C GLY A 42 -3.13 1.98 -0.49
N VAL A 43 -4.39 2.06 -0.89
CA VAL A 43 -5.14 0.95 -1.44
C VAL A 43 -5.99 1.48 -2.59
N THR A 44 -6.14 0.71 -3.66
CA THR A 44 -7.17 1.05 -4.63
C THR A 44 -8.54 0.88 -4.00
N ALA A 45 -9.53 1.66 -4.42
CA ALA A 45 -10.90 1.52 -3.96
C ALA A 45 -11.84 1.75 -5.13
N TYR A 46 -13.00 1.12 -5.10
CA TYR A 46 -14.08 1.40 -6.04
C TYR A 46 -15.10 2.31 -5.37
N ARG A 47 -15.57 3.31 -6.11
CA ARG A 47 -16.66 4.18 -5.66
C ARG A 47 -17.52 4.58 -6.85
N THR A 48 -18.82 4.58 -6.64
CA THR A 48 -19.76 5.11 -7.63
C THR A 48 -19.70 6.63 -7.61
N ILE A 49 -19.35 7.22 -8.75
CA ILE A 49 -19.31 8.67 -8.94
C ILE A 49 -20.20 9.08 -10.11
N MET A 50 -20.74 10.28 -10.03
CA MET A 50 -21.52 10.86 -11.13
C MET A 50 -20.57 11.40 -12.21
N THR A 51 -20.71 10.92 -13.44
CA THR A 51 -19.87 11.29 -14.59
C THR A 51 -20.70 11.87 -15.72
N GLY A 52 -20.08 12.66 -16.61
CA GLY A 52 -20.73 13.11 -17.85
C GLY A 52 -21.31 14.51 -17.85
N ALA A 53 -21.23 15.26 -16.74
CA ALA A 53 -21.42 16.71 -16.74
C ALA A 53 -20.26 17.38 -15.97
N PRO A 54 -19.68 18.48 -16.48
CA PRO A 54 -18.69 19.25 -15.73
C PRO A 54 -19.29 19.80 -14.43
N MET A 55 -18.49 19.83 -13.36
CA MET A 55 -18.92 20.23 -12.00
C MET A 55 -19.70 21.55 -11.96
N TRP A 56 -19.32 22.55 -12.76
CA TRP A 56 -20.03 23.83 -12.80
C TRP A 56 -21.50 23.68 -13.23
N GLN A 57 -21.81 22.74 -14.14
CA GLN A 57 -23.19 22.46 -14.55
C GLN A 57 -24.00 21.81 -13.43
N GLN A 58 -23.37 20.99 -12.59
CA GLN A 58 -24.04 20.38 -11.44
C GLN A 58 -24.37 21.43 -10.37
N VAL A 59 -23.49 22.41 -10.17
CA VAL A 59 -23.70 23.50 -9.19
C VAL A 59 -24.85 24.41 -9.59
N ILE A 60 -25.00 24.74 -10.88
CA ILE A 60 -26.02 25.71 -11.33
C ILE A 60 -27.38 25.09 -11.65
N SER A 61 -27.43 23.82 -12.06
CA SER A 61 -28.65 23.23 -12.60
C SER A 61 -29.61 22.70 -11.55
N TYR A 62 -29.18 22.60 -10.27
CA TYR A 62 -29.90 21.98 -9.15
C TYR A 62 -30.43 20.56 -9.44
N THR A 63 -30.08 20.00 -10.59
CA THR A 63 -30.54 18.71 -11.10
C THR A 63 -29.28 17.90 -11.39
N PRO A 64 -29.10 16.74 -10.75
CA PRO A 64 -27.99 15.85 -11.03
C PRO A 64 -27.96 15.48 -12.53
N GLN A 65 -27.06 16.10 -13.30
CA GLN A 65 -26.82 15.79 -14.70
C GLN A 65 -25.63 14.82 -14.76
N GLY A 66 -25.86 13.61 -15.29
CA GLY A 66 -24.80 12.62 -15.48
C GLY A 66 -25.28 11.17 -15.37
N LYS A 67 -24.33 10.26 -15.59
CA LYS A 67 -24.49 8.82 -15.38
C LYS A 67 -23.64 8.40 -14.19
N MET A 68 -24.23 7.62 -13.29
CA MET A 68 -23.49 6.95 -12.23
C MET A 68 -22.55 5.93 -12.87
N GLN A 69 -21.26 6.06 -12.58
CA GLN A 69 -20.24 5.12 -13.03
C GLN A 69 -19.39 4.68 -11.85
N LEU A 70 -19.14 3.37 -11.79
CA LEU A 70 -18.16 2.82 -10.87
C LEU A 70 -16.75 3.21 -11.34
N LYS A 71 -15.98 3.88 -10.49
CA LYS A 71 -14.61 4.27 -10.79
C LYS A 71 -13.65 3.66 -9.79
N ARG A 72 -12.50 3.22 -10.32
CA ARG A 72 -11.36 2.81 -9.52
C ARG A 72 -10.55 4.05 -9.15
N LEU A 73 -10.41 4.29 -7.87
CA LEU A 73 -9.69 5.40 -7.27
C LEU A 73 -8.49 4.86 -6.48
N PHE A 74 -7.55 5.76 -6.19
CA PHE A 74 -6.47 5.48 -5.25
C PHE A 74 -6.78 6.17 -3.91
N PHE A 75 -6.93 5.36 -2.86
CA PHE A 75 -7.21 5.82 -1.50
C PHE A 75 -5.91 5.83 -0.70
N ARG A 76 -5.51 7.00 -0.19
CA ARG A 76 -4.39 7.15 0.74
C ARG A 76 -4.89 6.84 2.14
N THR A 77 -4.12 6.06 2.89
CA THR A 77 -4.49 5.59 4.24
C THR A 77 -3.96 6.47 5.36
N GLU A 78 -3.40 7.64 5.01
CA GLU A 78 -2.89 8.61 5.98
C GLU A 78 -4.05 9.25 6.75
N GLY A 79 -4.12 9.00 8.06
CA GLY A 79 -5.25 9.43 8.91
C GLY A 79 -6.53 8.62 8.70
N ALA A 80 -6.47 7.51 7.97
CA ALA A 80 -7.60 6.59 7.79
C ALA A 80 -7.61 5.55 8.91
N THR A 81 -8.81 5.16 9.34
CA THR A 81 -9.00 4.10 10.35
C THR A 81 -8.86 2.72 9.73
N PHE A 82 -8.74 1.70 10.57
CA PHE A 82 -8.86 0.30 10.15
C PHE A 82 -10.13 0.05 9.32
N GLU A 83 -11.26 0.64 9.73
CA GLU A 83 -12.56 0.43 9.07
C GLU A 83 -12.55 0.98 7.64
N ASP A 84 -11.98 2.18 7.44
CA ASP A 84 -11.87 2.81 6.13
C ASP A 84 -11.05 1.95 5.16
N VAL A 85 -9.91 1.43 5.62
CA VAL A 85 -9.05 0.56 4.80
C VAL A 85 -9.76 -0.76 4.48
N ARG A 86 -10.48 -1.33 5.46
CA ARG A 86 -11.27 -2.55 5.27
C ARG A 86 -12.39 -2.34 4.25
N GLU A 87 -13.12 -1.22 4.32
CA GLU A 87 -14.18 -0.87 3.37
C GLU A 87 -13.62 -0.65 1.97
N ALA A 88 -12.49 0.06 1.85
CA ALA A 88 -11.79 0.25 0.58
C ALA A 88 -11.42 -1.10 -0.06
N ILE A 89 -10.89 -2.05 0.71
CA ILE A 89 -10.61 -3.41 0.23
C ILE A 89 -11.91 -4.12 -0.17
N ALA A 90 -12.95 -4.04 0.65
CA ALA A 90 -14.24 -4.69 0.41
C ALA A 90 -14.93 -4.20 -0.88
N SER A 91 -14.76 -2.94 -1.26
CA SER A 91 -15.35 -2.34 -2.49
C SER A 91 -14.99 -3.09 -3.79
N HIS A 92 -13.89 -3.86 -3.81
CA HIS A 92 -13.52 -4.66 -4.99
C HIS A 92 -14.42 -5.88 -5.21
N ARG A 93 -15.31 -6.19 -4.27
CA ARG A 93 -16.34 -7.23 -4.40
C ARG A 93 -17.63 -6.71 -5.04
N GLU A 94 -17.74 -5.40 -5.24
CA GLU A 94 -18.91 -4.80 -5.90
C GLU A 94 -19.03 -5.26 -7.35
N GLU A 95 -20.27 -5.31 -7.84
CA GLU A 95 -20.57 -5.66 -9.22
C GLU A 95 -19.95 -4.61 -10.17
N GLY A 96 -19.15 -5.07 -11.13
CA GLY A 96 -18.40 -4.20 -12.05
C GLY A 96 -16.98 -3.84 -11.60
N ALA A 97 -16.54 -4.23 -10.40
CA ALA A 97 -15.15 -4.13 -9.98
C ALA A 97 -14.28 -5.27 -10.59
N ASN A 98 -12.98 -5.02 -10.77
CA ASN A 98 -12.05 -6.00 -11.35
C ASN A 98 -11.53 -7.06 -10.35
N GLN A 99 -12.10 -7.09 -9.13
CA GLN A 99 -11.70 -7.96 -8.01
C GLN A 99 -10.20 -7.96 -7.64
N THR A 100 -9.44 -7.00 -8.16
CA THR A 100 -7.99 -6.92 -8.00
C THR A 100 -7.63 -5.74 -7.12
N VAL A 101 -7.13 -6.04 -5.92
CA VAL A 101 -6.67 -5.03 -4.97
C VAL A 101 -5.22 -4.69 -5.27
N SER A 102 -4.92 -3.40 -5.43
CA SER A 102 -3.54 -2.91 -5.46
C SER A 102 -3.27 -2.16 -4.17
N LEU A 103 -2.14 -2.50 -3.53
CA LEU A 103 -1.70 -1.94 -2.26
C LEU A 103 -0.37 -1.23 -2.47
N VAL A 104 -0.18 -0.13 -1.75
CA VAL A 104 1.12 0.52 -1.58
C VAL A 104 1.50 0.30 -0.13
N LEU A 105 2.58 -0.44 0.07
CA LEU A 105 3.11 -0.79 1.38
C LEU A 105 4.43 -0.05 1.59
N GLU A 106 4.62 0.46 2.80
CA GLU A 106 5.91 0.99 3.25
C GLU A 106 6.50 -0.01 4.23
N ARG A 107 7.69 -0.49 3.91
CA ARG A 107 8.46 -1.34 4.80
C ARG A 107 9.36 -0.46 5.66
N PRO A 108 9.23 -0.48 7.00
CA PRO A 108 10.24 0.12 7.85
C PRO A 108 11.55 -0.62 7.58
N VAL A 109 12.57 0.12 7.12
CA VAL A 109 13.92 -0.43 7.00
C VAL A 109 14.45 -0.52 8.42
N ASP A 110 14.68 -1.73 8.89
CA ASP A 110 15.50 -1.95 10.07
C ASP A 110 16.94 -1.62 9.68
N LEU A 111 17.32 -0.34 9.80
CA LEU A 111 18.71 0.07 9.77
C LEU A 111 19.29 -0.45 11.09
N GLY A 112 19.72 -1.71 11.04
CA GLY A 112 19.95 -2.55 12.21
C GLY A 112 20.55 -1.80 13.39
N SER A 113 19.99 -2.07 14.58
CA SER A 113 20.77 -1.98 15.80
C SER A 113 22.09 -2.71 15.55
N GLY A 114 23.18 -1.97 15.51
CA GLY A 114 24.48 -2.49 15.12
C GLY A 114 24.92 -3.64 16.02
N GLU A 115 24.69 -4.87 15.57
CA GLU A 115 25.48 -6.04 15.89
C GLU A 115 25.61 -6.90 14.61
N GLU A 116 26.85 -6.91 14.11
CA GLU A 116 27.47 -7.82 13.14
C GLU A 116 26.66 -8.25 11.91
N GLY A 117 26.82 -7.45 10.85
CA GLY A 117 26.44 -7.82 9.50
C GLY A 117 27.07 -6.89 8.48
N THR A 118 28.34 -6.55 8.62
CA THR A 118 29.09 -5.81 7.60
C THR A 118 28.97 -6.59 6.29
N PRO A 119 28.47 -5.99 5.18
CA PRO A 119 28.50 -6.66 3.90
C PRO A 119 29.98 -6.86 3.56
N ARG A 120 30.43 -8.12 3.65
CA ARG A 120 31.75 -8.52 3.19
C ARG A 120 31.72 -8.30 1.68
N LEU A 121 32.23 -7.16 1.24
CA LEU A 121 32.63 -6.99 -0.15
C LEU A 121 33.60 -8.13 -0.41
N GLU A 122 33.21 -9.09 -1.23
CA GLU A 122 34.12 -10.13 -1.66
C GLU A 122 35.26 -9.43 -2.40
N GLU A 123 36.39 -9.27 -1.73
CA GLU A 123 37.65 -8.91 -2.34
C GLU A 123 38.08 -10.11 -3.21
N GLY A 124 37.57 -10.12 -4.43
CA GLY A 124 37.93 -11.04 -5.47
C GLY A 124 37.90 -10.32 -6.80
N GLU A 125 39.10 -10.08 -7.34
CA GLU A 125 39.34 -9.96 -8.78
C GLU A 125 39.16 -8.57 -9.42
N LEU A 126 40.10 -7.66 -9.13
CA LEU A 126 40.61 -6.76 -10.17
C LEU A 126 42.13 -6.84 -10.22
N ALA A 127 42.60 -7.45 -11.29
CA ALA A 127 43.98 -7.54 -11.70
C ALA A 127 44.66 -6.16 -11.72
N ALA A 128 45.83 -6.06 -11.10
CA ALA A 128 46.83 -5.05 -11.43
C ALA A 128 48.19 -5.72 -11.47
N GLY A 129 48.51 -6.31 -12.63
CA GLY A 129 49.90 -6.41 -13.04
C GLY A 129 50.44 -5.01 -13.29
N GLY A 130 51.65 -4.72 -12.80
CA GLY A 130 52.34 -3.49 -13.16
C GLY A 130 53.49 -3.09 -12.24
N GLY A 131 54.68 -3.62 -12.51
CA GLY A 131 55.89 -2.79 -12.52
C GLY A 131 56.68 -2.64 -11.22
N LYS A 132 57.89 -3.24 -11.22
CA LYS A 132 59.03 -2.87 -10.38
C LYS A 132 59.55 -1.45 -10.70
N MET A 133 60.47 -0.99 -9.82
CA MET A 133 61.44 0.13 -9.89
C MET A 133 61.03 1.28 -8.94
N GLN A 134 61.85 1.75 -7.99
CA GLN A 134 63.32 1.72 -7.82
C GLN A 134 63.72 1.33 -6.40
#